data_AF-A0A7Y5D2Z1-F1
#
_entry.id   AF-A0A7Y5D2Z1-F1
#
_cell.length_a   1.000
_cell.length_b   1.000
_cell.length_c   1.000
_cell.angle_alpha   90.00
_cell.angle_beta   90.00
_cell.angle_gamma   90.00
#
_symmetry.space_group_name_H-M   'P 1'
#
loop_
_entity.id
_entity.type
_entity.pdbx_description
1 polymer ?
#
loop_
_entity_poly.entity_id
_entity_poly.type
_entity_poly.pdbx_seq_one_letter_code
_entity_poly.pdbx_strand_id
1 'polypeptide(L)' 'MGRLIYLIVVVIDILCIIDIVKGSKDNEKKILWIVIVVFLPVLGPILYFLMGKK' A
#
# COMPACT_ATOMS: atom_id res chain seq x y z
N MET A 1 11.53 18.41 12.64
CA MET A 1 10.06 18.47 12.54
C MET A 1 9.51 17.56 11.43
N GLY A 2 9.84 16.25 11.41
CA GLY A 2 9.36 15.32 10.36
C GLY A 2 8.84 13.98 10.89
N ARG A 3 8.89 13.79 12.22
CA ARG A 3 8.59 12.50 12.86
C ARG A 3 7.12 12.10 12.77
N LEU A 4 6.23 13.09 12.72
CA LEU A 4 4.78 12.88 12.54
C LEU A 4 4.44 12.42 11.13
N ILE A 5 5.15 12.92 10.11
CA ILE A 5 4.89 12.58 8.70
C ILE A 5 5.24 11.11 8.46
N TYR A 6 6.36 10.63 9.00
CA TYR A 6 6.74 9.22 8.88
C TYR A 6 5.71 8.28 9.52
N LEU A 7 5.16 8.64 10.69
CA LEU A 7 4.11 7.85 11.33
C LEU A 7 2.85 7.77 10.48
N ILE A 8 2.45 8.86 9.84
CA ILE A 8 1.28 8.88 8.96
C ILE A 8 1.51 7.97 7.74
N VAL A 9 2.70 8.04 7.12
CA VAL A 9 3.06 7.18 5.98
C VAL A 9 2.97 5.71 6.36
N VAL A 10 3.56 5.32 7.50
CA VAL A 10 3.51 3.93 7.98
C VAL A 10 2.08 3.46 8.26
N VAL A 11 1.23 4.30 8.83
CA VAL A 11 -0.19 3.97 9.04
C VAL A 11 -0.92 3.76 7.71
N ILE A 12 -0.67 4.63 6.72
CA ILE A 12 -1.24 4.49 5.37
C ILE A 12 -0.77 3.20 4.70
N ASP A 13 0.51 2.87 4.78
CA ASP A 13 1.07 1.62 4.23
C ASP A 13 0.36 0.39 4.82
N ILE A 14 0.20 0.33 6.14
CA ILE A 14 -0.47 -0.78 6.82
C ILE A 14 -1.93 -0.90 6.35
N LEU A 15 -2.66 0.21 6.29
CA LEU A 15 -4.04 0.20 5.80
C LEU A 15 -4.14 -0.26 4.35
N CYS A 16 -3.18 0.14 3.51
CA CYS A 16 -3.10 -0.24 2.11
C CYS A 16 -2.85 -1.76 1.97
N ILE A 17 -1.92 -2.31 2.74
CA ILE A 17 -1.66 -3.76 2.77
C ILE A 17 -2.89 -4.54 3.25
N ILE A 18 -3.60 -4.05 4.27
CA ILE A 18 -4.84 -4.69 4.73
C ILE A 18 -5.90 -4.69 3.62
N ASP A 19 -6.05 -3.59 2.88
CA ASP A 19 -6.98 -3.48 1.74
C ASP A 19 -6.61 -4.47 0.62
N ILE A 20 -5.31 -4.58 0.28
CA ILE A 20 -4.80 -5.54 -0.70
C ILE A 20 -5.12 -6.99 -0.28
N VAL A 21 -4.84 -7.33 0.97
CA VAL A 21 -5.03 -8.70 1.49
C VAL A 21 -6.52 -9.05 1.56
N LYS A 22 -7.38 -8.10 1.97
CA LYS A 22 -8.84 -8.29 2.03
C LYS A 22 -9.51 -8.31 0.66
N GLY A 23 -8.92 -7.69 -0.36
CA GLY A 23 -9.50 -7.67 -1.72
C GLY A 23 -9.63 -9.06 -2.32
N SER A 24 -10.56 -9.24 -3.26
CA SER A 24 -10.83 -10.54 -3.91
C SER A 24 -9.90 -10.83 -5.11
N LYS A 25 -8.80 -10.09 -5.26
CA LYS A 25 -7.86 -10.24 -6.38
C LYS A 25 -7.08 -11.54 -6.30
N ASP A 26 -6.64 -12.02 -7.46
CA ASP A 26 -5.68 -13.11 -7.60
C ASP A 26 -4.47 -12.90 -6.66
N ASN A 27 -4.03 -13.99 -6.02
CA ASN A 27 -2.93 -13.95 -5.05
C ASN A 27 -1.65 -13.35 -5.64
N GLU A 28 -1.37 -13.59 -6.92
CA GLU A 28 -0.22 -13.02 -7.63
C GLU A 28 -0.24 -11.49 -7.67
N LYS A 29 -1.42 -10.90 -7.95
CA LYS A 29 -1.60 -9.44 -7.99
C LYS A 29 -1.49 -8.84 -6.59
N LYS A 30 -1.97 -9.55 -5.55
CA LYS A 30 -1.81 -9.10 -4.16
C LYS A 30 -0.34 -8.99 -3.78
N ILE A 31 0.45 -10.02 -4.09
CA ILE A 31 1.88 -10.04 -3.78
C ILE A 31 2.60 -8.91 -4.49
N LEU A 32 2.30 -8.68 -5.78
CA LEU A 32 2.89 -7.58 -6.54
C LEU A 32 2.61 -6.21 -5.89
N TRP A 33 1.36 -5.96 -5.48
CA TRP A 33 0.99 -4.69 -4.84
C TRP A 33 1.63 -4.52 -3.46
N ILE A 34 1.73 -5.58 -2.66
CA ILE A 34 2.41 -5.54 -1.37
C ILE A 34 3.89 -5.18 -1.56
N VAL A 35 4.58 -5.79 -2.52
CA VAL A 35 5.98 -5.47 -2.82
C VAL A 35 6.14 -4.00 -3.23
N ILE A 36 5.26 -3.47 -4.08
CA ILE A 36 5.30 -2.07 -4.49
C ILE A 36 5.09 -1.12 -3.30
N VAL A 37 4.10 -1.38 -2.45
CA VAL A 37 3.81 -0.57 -1.26
C VAL A 37 4.99 -0.59 -0.27
N VAL A 38 5.60 -1.75 -0.04
CA VAL A 38 6.74 -1.88 0.89
C VAL A 38 8.01 -1.22 0.35
N PHE A 39 8.32 -1.34 -0.95
CA PHE A 39 9.50 -0.71 -1.55
C PHE A 39 9.33 0.79 -1.81
N LEU A 40 8.09 1.24 -2.03
CA LEU A 40 7.75 2.64 -2.27
C LEU A 40 6.65 3.08 -1.28
N PRO A 41 6.97 3.34 0.00
CA PRO A 41 5.94 3.64 1.03
C PRO A 41 5.13 4.93 0.77
N VAL A 42 5.68 5.87 0.00
CA VAL A 42 4.97 7.11 -0.36
C VAL A 42 4.19 6.95 -1.67
N LEU A 43 4.83 6.41 -2.70
CA LEU A 43 4.24 6.31 -4.05
C LEU A 43 3.40 5.04 -4.24
N GLY A 44 3.72 3.97 -3.52
CA GLY A 44 3.08 2.67 -3.61
C GLY A 44 1.61 2.70 -3.23
N PRO A 45 1.22 3.28 -2.07
CA PRO A 45 -0.20 3.46 -1.74
C PRO A 45 -0.94 4.30 -2.77
N ILE A 46 -0.32 5.36 -3.30
CA ILE A 46 -0.90 6.22 -4.33
C ILE A 46 -1.17 5.41 -5.62
N LEU A 47 -0.18 4.66 -6.09
CA LEU A 47 -0.32 3.78 -7.26
C LEU A 47 -1.36 2.68 -7.02
N TYR A 48 -1.41 2.11 -5.82
CA TYR A 48 -2.41 1.11 -5.45
C TYR A 48 -3.80 1.70 -5.53
N PHE A 49 -4.05 2.88 -4.98
CA PHE A 49 -5.39 3.49 -5.07
C PHE A 49 -5.79 3.89 -6.50
N LEU A 50 -4.83 4.24 -7.36
CA LEU A 50 -5.09 4.63 -8.75
C LEU A 50 -5.31 3.44 -9.70
N MET A 51 -4.46 2.41 -9.60
CA MET A 51 -4.41 1.29 -10.56
C MET A 51 -4.73 -0.05 -9.89
N GLY A 52 -4.35 -0.19 -8.63
CA GLY A 52 -4.48 -1.40 -7.84
C GLY A 52 -5.86 -1.60 -7.22
N LYS A 53 -6.64 -0.56 -6.94
CA LYS A 53 -7.94 -0.63 -6.29
C LYS A 53 -9.04 -0.75 -7.35
N LYS A 54 -9.17 -1.94 -7.90
CA LYS A 54 -10.20 -2.33 -8.88
C LYS A 54 -10.67 -3.75 -8.62
#